data_AF-A0A1Q3L2M2-F1
#
_entry.id   AF-A0A1Q3L2M2-F1
#
_cell.length_a   1.000
_cell.length_b   1.000
_cell.length_c   1.000
_cell.angle_alpha   90.00
_cell.angle_beta   90.00
_cell.angle_gamma   90.00
#
_symmetry.space_group_name_H-M   'P 1'
#
loop_
_entity.id
_entity.type
_entity.pdbx_description
1 polymer ?
#
loop_
_entity_poly.entity_id
_entity_poly.type
_entity_poly.pdbx_seq_one_letter_code
_entity_poly.pdbx_strand_id
1 'polypeptide(L)' 'MSRLLPPGVTMHALRHAFATRTYNVNRDVFAVQQLLGHSSAATTQRYVQVSDDSLRALVEAGAR' A
#
# COMPACT_ATOMS: atom_id res chain seq x y z
N MET A 1 6.53 -6.68 -22.54
CA MET A 1 6.27 -5.38 -21.89
C MET A 1 7.49 -4.82 -21.12
N SER A 2 8.41 -5.64 -20.59
CA SER A 2 9.60 -5.12 -19.88
C SER A 2 10.65 -4.42 -20.76
N ARG A 3 10.67 -4.68 -22.09
CA ARG A 3 11.65 -4.10 -23.03
C ARG A 3 11.59 -2.58 -23.20
N LEU A 4 10.52 -1.94 -22.74
CA LEU A 4 10.33 -0.49 -22.80
C LEU A 4 10.73 0.21 -21.49
N LEU A 5 11.17 -0.54 -20.48
CA LEU A 5 11.53 0.00 -19.17
C LEU A 5 13.05 0.24 -19.08
N PRO A 6 13.49 1.20 -18.26
CA PRO A 6 14.91 1.37 -17.95
C PRO A 6 15.53 0.07 -17.40
N PRO A 7 16.85 -0.14 -17.61
CA PRO A 7 17.55 -1.30 -17.05
C PRO A 7 17.32 -1.42 -15.54
N GLY A 8 17.00 -2.63 -15.08
CA GLY A 8 16.73 -2.93 -13.67
C GLY A 8 15.32 -2.59 -13.17
N VAL A 9 14.49 -1.87 -13.94
CA VAL A 9 13.10 -1.60 -13.58
C VAL A 9 12.19 -2.73 -14.07
N THR A 10 11.37 -3.27 -13.17
CA THR A 10 10.41 -4.32 -13.49
C THR A 10 8.97 -3.82 -13.35
N MET A 11 8.03 -4.44 -14.07
CA MET A 11 6.60 -4.18 -13.88
C MET A 11 6.16 -4.41 -12.43
N HIS A 12 6.76 -5.39 -11.73
CA HIS A 12 6.49 -5.62 -10.32
C HIS A 12 6.94 -4.43 -9.46
N ALA A 13 8.10 -3.86 -9.72
CA ALA A 13 8.59 -2.67 -9.01
C ALA A 13 7.68 -1.46 -9.23
N LEU A 14 7.20 -1.25 -10.45
CA LEU A 14 6.23 -0.18 -10.76
C LEU A 14 4.89 -0.38 -10.03
N ARG A 15 4.36 -1.60 -10.03
CA ARG A 15 3.14 -1.94 -9.28
C ARG A 15 3.32 -1.69 -7.78
N HIS A 16 4.48 -2.06 -7.25
CA HIS A 16 4.84 -1.84 -5.84
C HIS A 16 4.86 -0.34 -5.52
N ALA A 17 5.55 0.44 -6.35
CA ALA A 17 5.66 1.88 -6.19
C ALA A 17 4.31 2.60 -6.30
N PHE A 18 3.44 2.16 -7.23
CA PHE A 18 2.08 2.68 -7.33
C PHE A 18 1.28 2.39 -6.06
N ALA A 19 1.27 1.13 -5.60
CA ALA A 19 0.47 0.72 -4.45
C ALA A 19 0.88 1.45 -3.17
N THR A 20 2.18 1.53 -2.89
CA THR A 20 2.73 2.24 -1.73
C THR A 20 2.40 3.72 -1.76
N ARG A 21 2.54 4.39 -2.92
CA ARG A 21 2.21 5.82 -3.03
C ARG A 21 0.73 6.09 -2.84
N THR A 22 -0.14 5.30 -3.47
CA THR A 22 -1.59 5.48 -3.34
C THR A 22 -2.05 5.24 -1.90
N TYR A 23 -1.55 4.18 -1.26
CA TYR A 23 -1.84 3.92 0.16
C TYR A 23 -1.38 5.08 1.06
N ASN A 24 -0.23 5.68 0.78
CA ASN A 24 0.26 6.80 1.59
C ASN A 24 -0.60 8.07 1.45
N VAL A 25 -1.34 8.24 0.35
CA VAL A 25 -2.25 9.39 0.17
C VAL A 25 -3.57 9.20 0.91
N ASN A 26 -4.19 8.02 0.82
CA ASN A 26 -5.56 7.82 1.31
C ASN A 26 -5.66 6.93 2.56
N ARG A 27 -4.60 6.18 2.89
CA ARG A 27 -4.55 5.15 3.95
C ARG A 27 -5.66 4.10 3.88
N ASP A 28 -6.27 3.89 2.70
CA ASP A 28 -7.35 2.93 2.48
C ASP A 28 -6.86 1.72 1.67
N VAL A 29 -6.73 0.58 2.34
CA VAL A 29 -6.26 -0.67 1.73
C VAL A 29 -7.25 -1.25 0.73
N PHE A 30 -8.55 -1.03 0.89
CA PHE A 30 -9.58 -1.54 -0.03
C PHE A 30 -9.64 -0.71 -1.30
N ALA A 31 -9.44 0.60 -1.22
CA ALA A 31 -9.27 1.44 -2.40
C ALA A 31 -8.06 0.98 -3.23
N VAL A 32 -6.91 0.74 -2.59
CA VAL A 32 -5.71 0.23 -3.28
C VAL A 32 -5.94 -1.17 -3.87
N GLN A 33 -6.67 -2.04 -3.17
CA GLN A 33 -7.04 -3.37 -3.67
C GLN A 33 -7.86 -3.27 -4.96
N GLN A 34 -8.89 -2.42 -4.99
CA GLN A 34 -9.74 -2.23 -6.16
C GLN A 34 -8.95 -1.67 -7.34
N LEU A 35 -8.09 -0.67 -7.11
CA LEU A 35 -7.23 -0.09 -8.15
C LEU A 35 -6.26 -1.09 -8.76
N LEU A 36 -5.79 -2.07 -7.99
CA LEU A 36 -4.89 -3.12 -8.44
C LEU A 36 -5.61 -4.36 -8.99
N GLY A 37 -6.93 -4.43 -8.88
CA GLY A 37 -7.72 -5.60 -9.26
C GLY A 37 -7.37 -6.86 -8.45
N HIS A 38 -6.94 -6.71 -7.19
CA HIS A 38 -6.62 -7.86 -6.35
C HIS A 38 -7.91 -8.52 -5.83
N SER A 39 -8.00 -9.84 -5.95
CA SER A 39 -9.12 -10.64 -5.44
C SER A 39 -9.15 -10.75 -3.91
N SER A 40 -8.05 -10.43 -3.24
CA SER A 40 -7.93 -10.50 -1.78
C SER A 40 -7.16 -9.31 -1.23
N ALA A 41 -7.67 -8.75 -0.13
CA ALA A 41 -7.01 -7.70 0.64
C ALA A 41 -5.65 -8.16 1.19
N ALA A 42 -5.47 -9.46 1.48
CA ALA A 42 -4.21 -10.00 2.00
C ALA A 42 -3.03 -9.76 1.03
N THR A 43 -3.27 -9.77 -0.28
CA THR A 43 -2.24 -9.45 -1.29
C THR A 43 -1.86 -7.96 -1.27
N THR A 44 -2.80 -7.10 -0.86
CA THR A 44 -2.63 -5.65 -0.77
C THR A 44 -2.06 -5.22 0.59
N GLN A 45 -2.30 -5.99 1.65
CA GLN A 45 -1.88 -5.65 3.02
C GLN A 45 -0.36 -5.42 3.14
N ARG A 46 0.43 -6.01 2.23
CA ARG A 46 1.89 -5.80 2.17
C ARG A 46 2.31 -4.33 2.00
N TYR A 47 1.40 -3.46 1.56
CA TYR A 47 1.66 -2.03 1.38
C TYR A 47 1.23 -1.18 2.58
N VAL A 48 0.55 -1.79 3.55
CA VAL A 48 0.14 -1.13 4.79
C VAL A 48 1.36 -1.00 5.70
N GLN A 49 1.59 0.21 6.21
CA GLN A 49 2.65 0.51 7.17
C GLN A 49 1.99 1.09 8.42
N VAL A 50 2.06 0.34 9.53
CA VAL A 50 1.54 0.78 10.83
C VAL A 50 2.74 1.09 11.72
N SER A 51 2.82 2.32 12.24
CA SER A 51 3.84 2.68 13.21
C SER A 51 3.32 2.50 14.64
N ASP A 52 4.23 2.14 15.55
CA ASP A 52 3.92 2.05 16.98
C ASP A 52 3.32 3.35 17.52
N ASP A 53 3.80 4.49 17.04
CA ASP A 53 3.27 5.80 17.43
C ASP A 53 1.82 5.99 16.99
N SER A 54 1.45 5.50 15.80
CA SER A 54 0.05 5.53 15.34
C SER A 54 -0.82 4.63 16.22
N LEU A 55 -0.31 3.47 16.63
CA LEU A 55 -1.01 2.56 17.53
C LEU A 55 -1.21 3.18 18.91
N ARG A 56 -0.17 3.80 19.48
CA ARG A 56 -0.26 4.51 20.76
C ARG A 56 -1.30 5.62 20.71
N ALA A 57 -1.27 6.47 19.68
CA ALA A 57 -2.23 7.55 19.51
C ALA A 57 -3.68 7.04 19.41
N LEU A 58 -3.92 5.91 18.74
CA LEU A 58 -5.25 5.31 18.65
C LEU A 58 -5.74 4.75 20.00
N VAL A 59 -4.86 4.13 20.79
CA VAL A 59 -5.19 3.67 22.15
C VAL A 59 -5.57 4.86 23.04
N GLU A 60 -4.77 5.93 23.01
CA GLU A 60 -5.04 7.15 23.79
C GLU A 60 -6.35 7.84 23.36
N ALA A 61 -6.65 7.86 22.06
CA ALA A 61 -7.87 8.43 21.53
C ALA A 61 -9.13 7.63 21.94
N GLY A 62 -9.05 6.29 21.93
CA GLY A 62 -10.17 5.41 22.30
C GLY A 62 -10.40 5.27 23.80
N ALA A 63 -9.46 5.72 24.64
CA ALA A 63 -9.59 5.75 26.09
C ALA A 63 -10.30 7.01 26.62
N ARG A 64 -10.73 7.91 25.74
CA ARG A 64 -11.54 9.11 26.04
C ARG A 64 -13.01 8.84 25.77
#